data_AF-A0A6V7VNZ4-F1
#
_entry.id   AF-A0A6V7VNZ4-F1
#
_cell.length_a   1.000
_cell.length_b   1.000
_cell.length_c   1.000
_cell.angle_alpha   90.00
_cell.angle_beta   90.00
_cell.angle_gamma   90.00
#
_symmetry.space_group_name_H-M   'P 1'
#
loop_
_entity.id
_entity.type
_entity.pdbx_description
1 polymer ?
#
loop_
_entity_poly.entity_id
_entity_poly.type
_entity_poly.pdbx_seq_one_letter_code
_entity_poly.pdbx_strand_id
1 'polypeptide(L)'
;MALAAEYFVGSLVNALKGQKSVQCAYVRSDVVQGLEYFAGPVELGPKGVEKILPLGELSSYEKQLIEKAIPDLRKEIAKGVDFIKRGI
;
A
#
# COMPACT_ATOMS: atom_id res chain seq x y z
N MET A 1 -7.00 8.97 13.78
CA MET A 1 -6.60 9.42 12.42
C MET A 1 -5.44 10.41 12.47
N ALA A 2 -5.55 11.55 13.17
CA ALA A 2 -4.51 12.59 13.17
C ALA A 2 -3.10 12.11 13.59
N LEU A 3 -2.99 11.34 14.69
CA LEU A 3 -1.70 10.83 15.16
C LEU A 3 -1.04 9.85 14.17
N ALA A 4 -1.82 8.93 13.58
CA ALA A 4 -1.29 8.01 12.56
C ALA A 4 -0.82 8.75 11.29
N ALA A 5 -1.52 9.82 10.90
CA ALA A 5 -1.10 10.68 9.81
C ALA A 5 0.20 11.43 10.15
N GLU A 6 0.32 11.95 11.37
CA GLU A 6 1.55 12.61 11.84
C GLU A 6 2.76 11.64 11.80
N TYR A 7 2.62 10.42 12.31
CA TYR A 7 3.69 9.41 12.24
C TYR A 7 4.09 9.06 10.80
N PHE A 8 3.11 8.88 9.90
CA PHE A 8 3.39 8.55 8.51
C PHE A 8 4.05 9.73 7.77
N VAL A 9 3.54 10.95 7.97
CA VAL A 9 4.11 12.17 7.38
C VAL A 9 5.51 12.45 7.93
N GLY A 10 5.74 12.28 9.24
CA GLY A 10 7.06 12.40 9.85
C GLY A 10 8.05 11.40 9.26
N SER A 11 7.62 10.16 9.06
CA SER A 11 8.41 9.12 8.38
C SER A 11 8.75 9.49 6.93
N LEU A 12 7.79 10.06 6.20
CA LEU A 12 7.97 10.54 4.84
C LEU A 12 8.96 11.73 4.78
N VAL A 13 8.86 12.69 5.71
CA VAL A 13 9.80 13.82 5.81
C VAL A 13 11.22 13.34 6.13
N ASN A 14 11.36 12.34 6.99
CA ASN A 14 12.67 11.75 7.30
C ASN A 14 13.25 11.02 6.09
N ALA A 15 12.42 10.29 5.35
CA ALA A 15 12.80 9.66 4.10
C ALA A 15 13.27 10.66 3.04
N LEU A 16 12.61 11.83 2.93
CA LEU A 16 13.03 12.91 2.06
C LEU A 16 14.43 13.46 2.41
N LYS A 17 14.80 13.42 3.68
CA LYS A 17 16.15 13.80 4.16
C LYS A 17 17.20 12.70 3.95
N GLY A 18 16.86 11.58 3.33
CA GLY A 18 17.75 10.45 3.07
C GLY A 18 17.87 9.46 4.23
N GLN A 19 17.02 9.55 5.25
CA GLN A 19 16.96 8.54 6.31
C GLN A 19 16.11 7.36 5.86
N LYS A 20 16.57 6.13 6.13
CA LYS A 20 15.76 4.95 5.82
C LYS A 20 14.48 4.95 6.66
N SER A 21 13.33 4.89 5.99
CA SER A 21 12.04 4.76 6.66
C SER A 21 11.20 3.71 5.95
N VAL A 22 10.73 2.73 6.71
CA VAL A 22 9.83 1.68 6.22
C VAL A 22 8.47 1.88 6.86
N GLN A 23 7.42 1.97 6.05
CA GLN A 23 6.05 2.14 6.51
C GLN A 23 5.10 1.26 5.69
N CYS A 24 3.98 0.86 6.27
CA CYS A 24 2.93 0.19 5.52
C CYS A 24 2.04 1.24 4.84
N ALA A 25 1.91 1.16 3.51
CA ALA A 25 1.12 2.12 2.73
C ALA A 25 0.33 1.41 1.63
N TYR A 26 -0.86 1.92 1.32
CA TYR A 26 -1.67 1.47 0.20
C TYR A 26 -1.18 2.13 -1.09
N VAL A 27 -0.43 1.39 -1.89
CA VAL A 27 0.19 1.89 -3.12
C VAL A 27 -0.06 0.95 -4.29
N ARG A 28 0.19 1.45 -5.50
CA ARG A 28 0.22 0.62 -6.68
C ARG A 28 1.30 -0.43 -6.50
N SER A 29 0.92 -1.70 -6.51
CA SER A 29 1.82 -2.82 -6.25
C SER A 29 1.31 -4.10 -6.90
N ASP A 30 2.25 -4.98 -7.20
CA ASP A 30 2.06 -6.28 -7.85
C ASP A 30 2.31 -7.45 -6.88
N VAL A 31 2.45 -7.14 -5.58
CA VAL A 31 2.76 -8.11 -4.51
C VAL A 31 1.67 -9.17 -4.35
N VAL A 32 0.41 -8.81 -4.61
CA VAL A 32 -0.73 -9.73 -4.62
C VAL A 32 -1.27 -9.82 -6.04
N GLN A 33 -1.25 -11.03 -6.61
CA GLN A 33 -1.70 -11.25 -7.98
C GLN A 33 -3.18 -10.86 -8.16
N GLY A 34 -3.46 -10.10 -9.23
CA GLY A 34 -4.83 -9.71 -9.58
C GLY A 34 -5.39 -8.50 -8.82
N LEU A 35 -4.54 -7.74 -8.11
CA LEU A 35 -4.82 -6.42 -7.57
C LEU A 35 -3.81 -5.41 -8.13
N GLU A 36 -4.27 -4.23 -8.54
CA GLU A 36 -3.38 -3.14 -8.99
C GLU A 36 -2.84 -2.29 -7.83
N TYR A 37 -3.54 -2.31 -6.70
CA TYR A 37 -3.20 -1.56 -5.49
C TYR A 37 -3.33 -2.47 -4.27
N PHE A 38 -2.36 -2.41 -3.37
CA PHE A 38 -2.35 -3.21 -2.14
C PHE A 38 -1.58 -2.48 -1.03
N ALA A 39 -1.95 -2.76 0.23
CA ALA A 39 -1.27 -2.19 1.39
C ALA A 39 -0.17 -3.15 1.85
N GLY A 40 1.07 -2.67 1.85
CA GLY A 40 2.21 -3.48 2.26
C GLY A 40 3.37 -2.61 2.74
N PRO A 41 4.41 -3.25 3.29
CA PRO A 41 5.62 -2.56 3.71
C PRO A 41 6.33 -1.95 2.49
N VAL A 42 6.59 -0.65 2.56
CA VAL A 42 7.33 0.09 1.53
C VAL A 42 8.50 0.84 2.16
N GLU A 43 9.62 0.84 1.45
CA GLU A 43 10.77 1.69 1.77
C GLU A 43 10.54 3.05 1.12
N LEU A 44 10.53 4.08 1.97
CA LEU A 44 10.41 5.48 1.57
C LEU A 44 11.80 6.08 1.41
N GLY A 45 11.95 6.93 0.40
CA GLY A 45 13.16 7.71 0.17
C GLY A 45 12.88 9.07 -0.47
N PRO A 46 13.92 9.78 -0.94
CA PRO A 46 13.82 11.14 -1.49
C PRO A 46 12.84 11.29 -2.67
N LYS A 47 12.50 10.21 -3.37
CA LYS A 47 11.55 10.22 -4.49
C LYS A 47 10.19 9.57 -4.17
N GLY A 48 9.86 9.43 -2.88
CA GLY A 48 8.63 8.78 -2.44
C GLY A 48 8.86 7.29 -2.16
N VAL A 49 8.01 6.41 -2.72
CA VAL A 49 8.20 4.95 -2.57
C VAL A 49 9.36 4.50 -3.46
N GLU A 50 10.47 4.11 -2.86
CA GLU A 50 11.64 3.61 -3.58
C GLU A 50 11.57 2.10 -3.81
N LYS A 51 11.01 1.37 -2.85
CA LYS A 51 10.91 -0.08 -2.94
C LYS A 51 9.67 -0.59 -2.26
N ILE A 52 8.98 -1.52 -2.91
CA ILE A 52 7.91 -2.30 -2.30
C ILE A 52 8.55 -3.57 -1.74
N LEU A 53 8.37 -3.82 -0.45
CA LEU A 53 8.93 -4.97 0.24
C LEU A 53 7.96 -6.16 0.16
N PRO A 54 8.47 -7.39 0.09
CA PRO A 54 7.61 -8.58 0.11
C PRO A 54 6.88 -8.70 1.46
N LEU A 55 5.74 -9.40 1.47
CA LEU A 55 4.95 -9.65 2.69
C LEU A 55 5.66 -10.57 3.70
N GLY A 56 6.75 -11.21 3.31
CA GLY A 56 7.49 -12.15 4.15
C GLY A 56 6.77 -13.49 4.30
N GLU A 57 7.09 -14.20 5.38
CA GLU A 57 6.45 -15.48 5.71
C GLU A 57 5.07 -15.24 6.32
N LEU A 58 4.04 -15.62 5.57
CA LEU A 58 2.65 -15.53 6.01
C LEU A 58 2.19 -16.88 6.58
N SER A 59 1.54 -16.83 7.73
CA SER A 59 0.83 -17.96 8.30
C SER A 59 -0.35 -18.40 7.41
N SER A 60 -0.81 -19.64 7.58
CA SER A 60 -1.98 -20.15 6.86
C SER A 60 -3.23 -19.31 7.09
N TYR A 61 -3.37 -18.74 8.29
CA TYR A 61 -4.49 -17.86 8.64
C TYR A 61 -4.42 -16.52 7.88
N GLU A 62 -3.25 -15.88 7.83
CA GLU A 62 -3.07 -14.61 7.11
C GLU A 62 -3.27 -14.78 5.60
N LYS A 63 -2.80 -15.89 5.02
CA LYS A 63 -3.05 -16.20 3.59
C LYS A 63 -4.54 -16.30 3.29
N GLN A 64 -5.31 -16.98 4.12
CA GLN A 64 -6.76 -17.08 3.96
C GLN A 64 -7.46 -15.71 4.06
N LEU A 65 -6.98 -14.81 4.92
CA LEU A 65 -7.52 -13.45 5.01
C LEU A 65 -7.24 -12.64 3.74
N ILE A 66 -6.03 -12.76 3.19
CA ILE A 66 -5.67 -12.09 1.93
C ILE A 66 -6.54 -12.62 0.79
N GLU A 67 -6.67 -13.94 0.65
CA GLU A 67 -7.52 -14.55 -0.39
C GLU A 67 -8.98 -14.08 -0.31
N LYS A 68 -9.52 -13.96 0.91
CA LYS A 68 -10.87 -13.42 1.14
C LYS A 68 -10.97 -11.93 0.81
N ALA A 69 -9.91 -11.15 1.00
CA ALA A 69 -9.90 -9.71 0.75
C ALA A 69 -9.72 -9.35 -0.74
N ILE A 70 -9.09 -10.21 -1.54
CA ILE A 70 -8.86 -9.98 -2.98
C ILE A 70 -10.13 -9.60 -3.76
N PRO A 71 -11.26 -10.33 -3.68
CA PRO A 71 -12.46 -9.99 -4.46
C PRO A 71 -13.02 -8.60 -4.10
N ASP A 72 -13.04 -8.27 -2.81
CA ASP A 72 -13.55 -6.99 -2.32
C ASP A 72 -12.63 -5.83 -2.73
N LEU A 73 -11.32 -5.99 -2.56
CA LEU A 73 -10.34 -4.99 -2.98
C LEU A 73 -10.40 -4.74 -4.49
N ARG A 74 -10.54 -5.80 -5.30
CA ARG A 74 -10.67 -5.66 -6.75
C ARG A 74 -11.90 -4.84 -7.13
N LYS A 75 -13.03 -5.07 -6.47
CA LYS A 75 -14.28 -4.33 -6.70
C LYS A 75 -14.13 -2.86 -6.35
N GLU A 76 -13.54 -2.53 -5.20
CA GLU A 76 -13.37 -1.13 -4.79
C GLU A 76 -12.33 -0.39 -5.64
N ILE A 77 -11.26 -1.06 -6.08
CA ILE A 77 -10.30 -0.50 -7.05
C ILE A 77 -11.01 -0.18 -8.37
N ALA A 78 -11.76 -1.14 -8.92
CA ALA A 78 -12.50 -0.95 -10.17
C ALA A 78 -13.50 0.21 -10.06
N LYS A 79 -14.22 0.31 -8.94
CA LYS A 79 -15.14 1.41 -8.66
C LYS A 79 -14.44 2.77 -8.67
N GLY A 80 -13.26 2.89 -8.05
CA GLY A 80 -12.47 4.12 -8.06
C GLY A 80 -11.98 4.51 -9.46
N VAL A 81 -11.49 3.53 -10.24
CA VAL A 81 -11.04 3.74 -11.62
C VAL A 81 -12.21 4.13 -12.54
N ASP A 82 -13.33 3.44 -12.42
CA ASP A 82 -14.53 3.70 -13.22
C ASP A 82 -15.15 5.05 -12.91
N PHE A 83 -15.08 5.50 -11.65
CA PHE A 83 -15.51 6.85 -11.27
C PHE A 83 -14.78 7.93 -12.06
N ILE A 84 -13.44 7.85 -12.16
CA ILE A 84 -12.64 8.80 -12.93
C ILE A 84 -12.89 8.65 -14.44
N LYS A 85 -12.99 7.43 -14.97
CA LYS A 85 -13.27 7.20 -16.40
C LYS A 85 -14.62 7.76 -16.85
N ARG A 86 -15.60 7.84 -15.95
CA ARG A 86 -16.93 8.42 -16.23
C ARG A 86 -16.94 9.96 -16.26
N GLY A 87 -15.85 10.62 -15.85
CA GLY A 87 -15.59 12.04 -16.14
C GLY A 87 -16.58 13.03 -15.53
N ILE A 88 -17.05 12.77 -14.30
CA ILE A 88 -17.76 13.78 -13.49
C ILE A 88 -16.75 14.51 -12.60
#